data_AF-A0A0J7Z0A8-F1
#
_entry.id   AF-A0A0J7Z0A8-F1
#
_cell.length_a   1.000
_cell.length_b   1.000
_cell.length_c   1.000
_cell.angle_alpha   90.00
_cell.angle_beta   90.00
_cell.angle_gamma   90.00
#
_symmetry.space_group_name_H-M   'P 1'
#
loop_
_entity.id
_entity.type
_entity.pdbx_description
1 polymer ?
#
loop_
_entity_poly.entity_id
_entity_poly.type
_entity_poly.pdbx_seq_one_letter_code
_entity_poly.pdbx_strand_id
1 'polypeptide(L)' 'MIKQVEHTATGVGAADFALALEVAGVLHTPAAPSRAPELATAPLNAGRRAAAARARRRTVRG' A
#
# COMPACT_ATOMS: atom_id res chain seq x y z
N MET A 1 22.84 3.87 19.55
CA MET A 1 21.87 4.90 19.97
C MET A 1 21.41 5.63 18.71
N ILE A 2 20.15 5.51 18.29
CA ILE A 2 19.65 6.13 17.05
C ILE A 2 18.93 7.42 17.41
N LYS A 3 19.34 8.53 16.80
CA LYS A 3 18.72 9.84 16.97
C LYS A 3 17.68 10.04 15.87
N GLN A 4 16.42 10.22 16.25
CA GLN A 4 15.41 10.70 15.31
C GLN A 4 15.59 12.21 15.15
N VAL A 5 15.75 12.64 13.91
CA VAL A 5 15.79 14.06 13.52
C VAL A 5 14.56 14.29 12.68
N GLU A 6 13.70 15.20 13.13
CA GLU A 6 12.52 15.57 12.36
C GLU A 6 12.92 16.52 11.22
N HIS A 7 12.46 16.21 10.03
CA HIS A 7 12.63 17.04 8.85
C HIS A 7 11.26 17.54 8.43
N THR A 8 11.03 18.84 8.61
CA THR A 8 9.83 19.50 8.08
C THR A 8 9.98 19.63 6.57
N ALA A 9 9.22 18.83 5.82
CA ALA A 9 9.11 18.98 4.38
C ALA A 9 7.98 19.96 4.04
N THR A 10 8.30 20.98 3.25
CA THR A 10 7.32 21.90 2.64
C THR A 10 6.93 21.39 1.24
N GLY A 11 5.88 21.95 0.63
CA GLY A 11 5.48 21.56 -0.73
C GLY A 11 4.69 20.24 -0.80
N VAL A 12 4.13 19.78 0.32
CA VAL A 12 3.27 18.58 0.39
C VAL A 12 1.80 18.96 0.60
N GLY A 13 1.46 20.24 0.45
CA GLY A 13 0.08 20.71 0.50
C GLY A 13 -0.73 20.18 -0.67
N ALA A 14 -2.06 20.14 -0.54
CA ALA A 14 -2.93 19.60 -1.60
C ALA A 14 -2.75 20.33 -2.95
N ALA A 15 -2.53 21.64 -2.93
CA ALA A 15 -2.27 22.45 -4.12
C ALA A 15 -0.91 22.11 -4.75
N ASP A 16 0.14 22.01 -3.93
CA ASP A 16 1.48 21.65 -4.39
C ASP A 16 1.50 20.23 -4.99
N PHE A 17 0.75 19.31 -4.36
CA PHE A 17 0.62 17.94 -4.83
C PHE A 17 -0.13 17.85 -6.16
N ALA A 18 -1.22 18.60 -6.32
CA ALA A 18 -1.95 18.67 -7.59
C ALA A 18 -1.07 19.20 -8.72
N LEU A 19 -0.33 20.28 -8.47
CA LEU A 19 0.62 20.85 -9.42
C LEU A 19 1.74 19.86 -9.78
N ALA A 20 2.29 19.16 -8.79
CA ALA A 20 3.33 18.16 -9.01
C ALA A 20 2.83 17.01 -9.90
N LEU A 21 1.58 16.56 -9.73
CA LEU A 21 0.98 15.53 -10.57
C LEU A 21 0.77 16.01 -12.01
N GLU A 22 0.34 17.26 -12.20
CA GLU A 22 0.17 17.86 -13.53
C GLU A 22 1.51 17.93 -14.27
N VAL A 23 2.54 18.48 -13.61
CA VAL A 23 3.90 18.54 -14.15
C VAL A 23 4.44 17.15 -14.44
N ALA A 24 4.24 16.19 -13.53
CA ALA A 24 4.68 14.82 -13.71
C ALA A 24 4.02 14.16 -14.92
N GLY A 25 2.72 14.41 -15.17
CA GLY A 25 2.00 13.90 -16.33
C GLY A 25 2.46 14.49 -17.66
N VAL A 26 2.89 15.76 -17.66
CA VAL A 26 3.50 16.40 -18.84
C VAL A 26 4.89 15.82 -19.12
N LEU A 27 5.70 15.63 -18.08
CA LEU A 27 7.07 15.13 -18.22
C LEU A 27 7.14 13.62 -18.50
N HIS A 28 6.21 12.86 -17.92
CA HIS A 28 6.13 11.42 -18.04
C HIS A 28 4.80 11.07 -18.68
N THR A 29 4.73 11.20 -20.01
CA THR A 29 3.61 10.65 -20.75
C THR A 29 3.51 9.17 -20.39
N PRO A 30 2.39 8.70 -19.80
CA PRO A 30 2.29 7.31 -19.41
C PRO A 30 2.41 6.47 -20.68
N ALA A 31 3.55 5.78 -20.83
CA ALA A 31 3.72 4.81 -21.88
C ALA A 31 2.62 3.78 -21.66
N ALA A 32 1.68 3.67 -22.61
CA ALA A 32 0.60 2.72 -22.53
C ALA A 32 1.22 1.34 -22.24
N PRO A 33 0.83 0.66 -21.14
CA PRO A 33 1.45 -0.61 -20.78
C PRO A 33 1.20 -1.59 -21.92
N SER A 34 2.26 -1.95 -22.65
CA SER A 34 2.24 -2.94 -23.75
C SER A 34 1.67 -4.30 -23.30
N ARG A 35 1.71 -4.59 -21.99
CA ARG A 35 1.02 -5.72 -21.36
C ARG A 35 0.75 -5.37 -19.90
N ALA A 36 -0.49 -5.56 -19.44
CA ALA A 36 -0.82 -5.41 -18.03
C ALA A 36 0.04 -6.37 -17.17
N PRO A 37 0.52 -5.96 -15.99
CA PRO A 37 1.20 -6.88 -15.08
C PRO A 37 0.24 -8.01 -14.72
N GLU A 38 0.72 -9.25 -14.79
CA GLU A 38 0.00 -10.43 -14.32
C GLU A 38 -0.08 -10.37 -12.80
N LEU A 39 -0.98 -9.53 -12.28
CA LEU A 39 -1.31 -9.49 -10.87
C LEU A 39 -1.97 -10.81 -10.53
N ALA A 40 -1.21 -11.72 -9.93
CA ALA A 40 -1.75 -12.90 -9.28
C ALA A 40 -2.70 -12.42 -8.18
N THR A 41 -4.00 -12.35 -8.49
CA THR A 41 -5.07 -12.07 -7.53
C THR A 41 -5.20 -13.29 -6.63
N ALA A 42 -4.26 -13.45 -5.69
CA ALA A 42 -4.39 -14.43 -4.64
C ALA A 42 -5.66 -14.11 -3.84
N PRO A 43 -6.58 -15.06 -3.65
CA PRO A 43 -7.77 -14.80 -2.88
C PRO A 43 -7.39 -14.45 -1.43
N LEU A 44 -7.88 -13.31 -0.94
CA LEU A 44 -7.68 -12.79 0.44
C LEU A 44 -8.12 -13.77 1.55
N ASN A 45 -8.71 -14.90 1.19
CA ASN A 45 -9.27 -15.90 2.09
C ASN A 45 -8.24 -16.81 2.77
N ALA A 46 -6.95 -16.73 2.42
CA ALA A 46 -5.89 -17.53 3.04
C ALA A 46 -5.78 -17.31 4.57
N GLY A 47 -6.10 -16.10 5.07
CA GLY A 47 -6.05 -15.79 6.50
C GLY A 47 -7.28 -16.24 7.31
N ARG A 48 -8.45 -16.35 6.69
CA ARG A 48 -9.73 -16.55 7.42
C ARG A 48 -9.86 -17.97 7.99
N ARG A 49 -9.29 -18.98 7.31
CA ARG A 49 -9.30 -20.37 7.80
C ARG A 49 -8.36 -20.57 8.99
N ALA A 50 -7.22 -19.88 9.05
CA ALA A 50 -6.27 -19.97 10.16
C ALA A 50 -6.86 -19.41 11.47
N ALA A 51 -7.56 -18.28 11.40
CA ALA A 51 -8.21 -17.68 12.56
C ALA A 51 -9.31 -18.58 13.17
N ALA A 52 -10.16 -19.18 12.33
CA ALA A 52 -11.21 -20.10 12.79
C ALA A 52 -10.65 -21.39 13.42
N ALA A 53 -9.51 -21.88 12.93
CA ALA A 53 -8.82 -23.03 13.54
C ALA A 53 -8.20 -22.68 14.90
N ARG A 54 -7.63 -21.47 15.04
CA ARG A 54 -7.07 -20.99 16.32
C ARG A 54 -8.14 -20.73 17.36
N ALA A 55 -9.29 -20.17 16.98
CA ALA A 55 -10.42 -19.95 17.89
C ALA A 55 -10.95 -21.27 18.48
N ARG A 56 -11.14 -22.31 17.64
CA ARG A 56 -11.60 -23.63 18.07
C ARG A 56 -10.68 -24.34 19.07
N ARG A 57 -9.36 -24.09 19.00
CA ARG A 57 -8.40 -24.69 19.95
C ARG A 57 -8.44 -24.07 21.34
N ARG A 58 -8.96 -22.84 21.48
CA ARG A 58 -9.00 -22.12 22.77
C ARG A 58 -10.21 -22.48 23.63
N THR A 59 -11.26 -23.07 23.07
CA THR A 59 -12.49 -23.44 23.81
C THR A 59 -12.45 -24.85 24.40
N VAL A 60 -11.34 -25.58 24.26
CA VAL A 60 -11.17 -26.96 24.77
C VAL A 60 -10.33 -27.01 26.07
N ARG A 61 -9.93 -25.84 26.60
CA ARG A 61 -9.33 -25.72 27.94
C ARG A 61 -10.20 -24.80 28.81
N GLY A 62 -11.39 -25.31 29.12
CA GLY A 62 -12.15 -24.98 30.31
C GLY A 62 -12.37 -26.28 31.04
#